data_AF-A0A529VSQ9-F1
#
_entry.id   AF-A0A529VSQ9-F1
#
_cell.length_a   1.000
_cell.length_b   1.000
_cell.length_c   1.000
_cell.angle_alpha   90.00
_cell.angle_beta   90.00
_cell.angle_gamma   90.00
#
_symmetry.space_group_name_H-M   'P 1'
#
loop_
_entity.id
_entity.type
_entity.pdbx_description
1 polymer ?
#
loop_
_entity_poly.entity_id
_entity_poly.type
_entity_poly.pdbx_seq_one_letter_code
_entity_poly.pdbx_strand_id
1 'polypeptide(L)'
;RKLKKDNTGYDLKNLFVGAEGTLGVITAAVLKLFPKPKGREVAFAGLPSSPKDALSLFTLAMDRAGASLTAFELIARRPYDFTLKHGQGITRPLADDWPWYVLMQISSGRSEEDGKALIEEILSAGLEQGIVGDAVVSASLAQGDALW
;
A
#
# COMPACT_ATOMS: atom_id res chain seq x y z
N ARG A 1 -19.24 -21.83 -6.60
CA ARG A 1 -20.60 -21.28 -6.84
C ARG A 1 -20.49 -19.77 -7.07
N LYS A 2 -21.43 -19.15 -7.79
CA LYS A 2 -21.32 -17.75 -8.30
C LYS A 2 -22.09 -16.70 -7.48
N LEU A 3 -22.76 -17.08 -6.39
CA LEU A 3 -23.71 -16.20 -5.68
C LEU A 3 -23.01 -15.27 -4.68
N LYS A 4 -23.45 -14.00 -4.61
CA LYS A 4 -22.97 -13.02 -3.63
C LYS A 4 -23.43 -13.31 -2.19
N LYS A 5 -24.57 -14.01 -2.04
CA LYS A 5 -25.12 -14.46 -0.77
C LYS A 5 -25.67 -15.87 -0.95
N ASP A 6 -25.17 -16.82 -0.16
CA ASP A 6 -25.60 -18.22 -0.11
C ASP A 6 -25.43 -18.72 1.33
N ASN A 7 -26.54 -18.99 2.01
CA ASN A 7 -26.56 -19.43 3.40
C ASN A 7 -27.02 -20.91 3.52
N THR A 8 -26.80 -21.71 2.48
CA THR A 8 -27.20 -23.12 2.46
C THR A 8 -26.17 -24.03 3.14
N GLY A 9 -26.20 -24.05 4.48
CA GLY A 9 -25.32 -24.89 5.30
C GLY A 9 -23.93 -24.29 5.53
N TYR A 10 -22.93 -25.14 5.77
CA TYR A 10 -21.56 -24.71 6.06
C TYR A 10 -20.83 -24.18 4.81
N ASP A 11 -20.00 -23.14 4.97
CA ASP A 11 -19.11 -22.64 3.91
C ASP A 11 -17.84 -23.50 3.81
N LEU A 12 -17.99 -24.71 3.26
CA LEU A 12 -16.88 -25.68 3.12
C LEU A 12 -15.72 -25.13 2.28
N LYS A 13 -15.95 -24.13 1.42
CA LYS A 13 -14.89 -23.45 0.66
C LYS A 13 -13.80 -22.90 1.58
N ASN A 14 -14.18 -22.34 2.73
CA ASN A 14 -13.23 -21.72 3.66
C ASN A 14 -12.36 -22.76 4.39
N LEU A 15 -12.72 -24.04 4.38
CA LEU A 15 -11.82 -25.10 4.87
C LEU A 15 -10.63 -25.30 3.93
N PHE A 16 -10.80 -25.08 2.62
CA PHE A 16 -9.73 -25.26 1.63
C PHE A 16 -8.88 -23.99 1.45
N VAL A 17 -9.43 -22.80 1.71
CA VAL A 17 -8.68 -21.53 1.63
C VAL A 17 -7.68 -21.49 2.79
N GLY A 18 -6.39 -21.56 2.47
CA GLY A 18 -5.31 -21.65 3.46
C GLY A 18 -4.96 -23.07 3.92
N ALA A 19 -5.56 -24.11 3.32
CA ALA A 19 -5.27 -25.51 3.67
C ALA A 19 -3.94 -26.03 3.08
N GLU A 20 -3.29 -25.26 2.21
CA GLU A 20 -1.98 -25.60 1.62
C GLU A 20 -1.94 -26.99 0.97
N GLY A 21 -3.05 -27.43 0.39
CA GLY A 21 -3.17 -28.73 -0.29
C GLY A 21 -3.38 -29.95 0.61
N THR A 22 -3.33 -29.78 1.94
CA THR A 22 -3.45 -30.90 2.90
C THR A 22 -4.84 -31.51 2.95
N LEU A 23 -5.87 -30.74 2.60
CA LEU A 23 -7.28 -31.17 2.59
C LEU A 23 -7.79 -31.53 1.19
N GLY A 24 -6.96 -31.38 0.16
CA GLY A 24 -7.29 -31.69 -1.23
C GLY A 24 -6.71 -30.68 -2.23
N VAL A 25 -6.95 -30.93 -3.51
CA VAL A 25 -6.43 -30.13 -4.62
C VAL A 25 -7.53 -29.24 -5.20
N ILE A 26 -7.34 -27.92 -5.17
CA ILE A 26 -8.26 -26.96 -5.82
C ILE A 26 -8.04 -27.02 -7.33
N THR A 27 -9.09 -27.36 -8.07
CA THR A 27 -9.03 -27.47 -9.55
C THR A 27 -9.68 -26.29 -10.28
N ALA A 28 -10.55 -25.53 -9.60
CA ALA A 28 -11.20 -24.35 -10.14
C ALA A 28 -11.62 -23.37 -9.03
N ALA A 29 -11.65 -22.08 -9.34
CA ALA A 29 -12.11 -21.03 -8.43
C ALA A 29 -13.05 -20.05 -9.13
N VAL A 30 -13.98 -19.45 -8.37
CA VAL A 30 -14.80 -18.32 -8.81
C VAL A 30 -14.41 -17.12 -7.98
N LEU A 31 -13.85 -16.09 -8.63
CA LEU A 31 -13.34 -14.90 -7.98
C LEU A 31 -14.25 -13.69 -8.25
N LYS A 32 -14.35 -12.81 -7.26
CA LYS A 32 -15.03 -11.53 -7.42
C LYS A 32 -14.06 -10.53 -8.05
N LEU A 33 -14.49 -9.86 -9.12
CA LEU A 33 -13.78 -8.72 -9.69
C LEU A 33 -14.27 -7.42 -9.06
N PHE A 34 -13.38 -6.44 -9.01
CA PHE A 34 -13.68 -5.08 -8.58
C PHE A 34 -13.40 -4.12 -9.74
N PRO A 35 -14.10 -2.96 -9.81
CA PRO A 35 -13.80 -1.94 -10.80
C PRO A 35 -12.34 -1.50 -10.72
N LYS A 36 -11.72 -1.25 -11.87
CA LYS A 36 -10.39 -0.63 -11.93
C LYS A 36 -10.49 0.78 -11.30
N PRO A 37 -9.61 1.15 -10.35
CA PRO A 37 -9.56 2.51 -9.83
C PRO A 37 -9.34 3.54 -10.93
N LYS A 38 -9.88 4.74 -10.76
CA LYS A 38 -9.73 5.86 -11.69
C LYS A 38 -8.50 6.70 -11.38
N GLY A 39 -8.07 6.75 -10.12
CA GLY A 39 -6.80 7.34 -9.68
C GLY A 39 -5.97 6.30 -8.93
N ARG A 40 -4.65 6.32 -9.11
CA ARG A 40 -3.69 5.48 -8.39
C ARG A 40 -2.45 6.31 -8.12
N GLU A 41 -2.29 6.73 -6.88
CA GLU A 41 -1.15 7.53 -6.43
C GLU A 41 -0.26 6.71 -5.49
N VAL A 42 1.05 6.77 -5.71
CA VAL A 42 2.05 6.10 -4.89
C VAL A 42 2.95 7.14 -4.27
N ALA A 43 3.23 7.00 -2.97
CA ALA A 43 4.21 7.83 -2.29
C ALA A 43 5.20 7.01 -1.48
N PHE A 44 6.42 7.53 -1.40
CA PHE A 44 7.50 6.98 -0.60
C PHE A 44 7.95 8.04 0.40
N ALA A 45 7.85 7.76 1.69
CA ALA A 45 8.08 8.70 2.77
C ALA A 45 9.18 8.20 3.71
N GLY A 46 10.11 9.08 4.07
CA GLY A 46 11.13 8.86 5.09
C GLY A 46 10.66 9.34 6.45
N LEU A 47 10.92 8.54 7.49
CA LEU A 47 10.45 8.80 8.86
C LEU A 47 11.65 8.97 9.81
N PRO A 48 11.63 9.98 10.69
CA PRO A 48 12.82 10.45 11.40
C PRO A 48 13.26 9.58 12.58
N SER A 49 12.34 8.96 13.31
CA SER A 49 12.66 8.45 14.65
C SER A 49 12.41 6.96 14.82
N SER A 50 11.17 6.50 14.66
CA SER A 50 10.80 5.14 15.07
C SER A 50 9.64 4.57 14.27
N PRO A 51 9.36 3.25 14.36
CA PRO A 51 8.16 2.65 13.76
C PRO A 51 6.84 3.28 14.25
N LYS A 52 6.85 3.99 15.38
CA LYS A 52 5.66 4.70 15.86
C LYS A 52 5.26 5.84 14.93
N ASP A 53 6.21 6.46 14.24
CA ASP A 53 5.94 7.51 13.26
C ASP A 53 5.14 6.92 12.09
N ALA A 54 5.49 5.70 11.66
CA ALA A 54 4.74 4.97 10.63
C ALA A 54 3.31 4.65 11.09
N LEU A 55 3.13 4.27 12.36
CA LEU A 55 1.80 4.00 12.91
C LEU A 55 0.95 5.28 12.98
N SER A 56 1.55 6.41 13.39
CA SER A 56 0.88 7.71 13.39
C SER A 56 0.48 8.12 11.98
N LEU A 57 1.37 7.96 11.00
CA LEU A 57 1.09 8.22 9.59
C LEU A 57 0.01 7.29 9.03
N PHE A 58 0.02 6.00 9.41
CA PHE A 58 -1.01 5.04 9.01
C PHE A 58 -2.38 5.44 9.56
N THR A 59 -2.44 5.86 10.83
CA THR A 59 -3.69 6.31 11.47
C THR A 59 -4.23 7.54 10.73
N LEU A 60 -3.36 8.52 10.47
CA LEU A 60 -3.71 9.71 9.69
C LEU A 60 -4.20 9.34 8.28
N ALA A 61 -3.51 8.44 7.59
CA ALA A 61 -3.88 8.01 6.24
C ALA A 61 -5.24 7.27 6.23
N MET A 62 -5.49 6.42 7.22
CA MET A 62 -6.77 5.73 7.41
C MET A 62 -7.90 6.72 7.71
N ASP A 63 -7.68 7.72 8.55
CA ASP A 63 -8.68 8.73 8.89
C ASP A 63 -9.08 9.59 7.68
N ARG A 64 -8.11 9.90 6.79
CA ARG A 64 -8.34 10.75 5.60
C ARG A 64 -8.84 9.98 4.39
N ALA A 65 -8.20 8.85 4.05
CA ALA A 65 -8.46 8.11 2.83
C ALA A 65 -9.32 6.85 3.04
N GLY A 66 -9.40 6.32 4.27
CA GLY A 66 -10.17 5.12 4.59
C GLY A 66 -9.89 3.97 3.62
N ALA A 67 -10.95 3.44 3.00
CA ALA A 67 -10.84 2.33 2.04
C ALA A 67 -10.07 2.67 0.75
N SER A 68 -9.81 3.95 0.47
CA SER A 68 -8.96 4.36 -0.65
C SER A 68 -7.47 4.16 -0.34
N LEU A 69 -7.07 3.98 0.94
CA LEU A 69 -5.73 3.53 1.29
C LEU A 69 -5.59 2.04 0.96
N THR A 70 -4.97 1.76 -0.18
CA THR A 70 -4.91 0.40 -0.75
C THR A 70 -3.62 -0.34 -0.48
N ALA A 71 -2.57 0.37 -0.07
CA ALA A 71 -1.34 -0.23 0.42
C ALA A 71 -0.64 0.71 1.40
N PHE A 72 0.05 0.12 2.39
CA PHE A 72 0.88 0.82 3.35
C PHE A 72 1.93 -0.14 3.89
N GLU A 73 3.13 -0.08 3.33
CA GLU A 73 4.24 -0.97 3.67
C GLU A 73 5.26 -0.24 4.53
N LEU A 74 5.64 -0.85 5.66
CA LEU A 74 6.72 -0.36 6.52
C LEU A 74 8.05 -1.00 6.12
N ILE A 75 9.05 -0.19 5.85
CA ILE A 75 10.36 -0.64 5.41
C ILE A 75 11.42 -0.11 6.37
N ALA A 76 12.12 -1.00 7.05
CA ALA A 76 13.29 -0.62 7.86
C ALA A 76 14.47 -0.24 6.96
N ARG A 77 15.42 0.54 7.49
CA ARG A 77 16.64 0.90 6.74
C ARG A 77 17.41 -0.30 6.17
N ARG A 78 17.55 -1.39 6.92
CA ARG A 78 18.33 -2.58 6.49
C ARG A 78 17.83 -3.22 5.17
N PRO A 79 16.55 -3.62 5.03
CA PRO A 79 16.05 -4.13 3.75
C PRO A 79 16.11 -3.09 2.63
N TYR A 80 15.87 -1.81 2.93
CA TYR A 80 16.03 -0.73 1.95
C TYR A 80 17.46 -0.64 1.40
N ASP A 81 18.47 -0.65 2.29
CA ASP A 81 19.89 -0.63 1.90
C ASP A 81 20.25 -1.86 1.04
N PHE A 82 19.68 -3.02 1.34
CA PHE A 82 19.89 -4.23 0.53
C PHE A 82 19.30 -4.07 -0.87
N THR A 83 18.10 -3.50 -0.99
CA THR A 83 17.48 -3.21 -2.29
C THR A 83 18.33 -2.23 -3.10
N LEU A 84 18.83 -1.15 -2.49
CA LEU A 84 19.71 -0.20 -3.16
C LEU A 84 21.05 -0.83 -3.60
N LYS A 85 21.61 -1.72 -2.78
CA LYS A 85 22.91 -2.33 -3.06
C LYS A 85 22.86 -3.46 -4.09
N HIS A 86 21.76 -4.21 -4.11
CA HIS A 86 21.67 -5.47 -4.85
C HIS A 86 20.58 -5.50 -5.91
N GLY A 87 19.62 -4.57 -5.87
CA GLY A 87 18.58 -4.44 -6.87
C GLY A 87 19.11 -3.87 -8.18
N GLN A 88 18.65 -4.41 -9.31
CA GLN A 88 19.00 -3.91 -10.63
C GLN A 88 18.05 -2.78 -11.04
N GLY A 89 18.60 -1.67 -11.54
CA GLY A 89 17.79 -0.54 -12.02
C GLY A 89 17.09 0.25 -10.91
N ILE A 90 17.41 0.01 -9.64
CA ILE A 90 16.83 0.74 -8.51
C ILE A 90 17.39 2.16 -8.46
N THR A 91 16.49 3.13 -8.45
CA THR A 91 16.82 4.53 -8.22
C THR A 91 16.44 4.88 -6.79
N ARG A 92 17.34 5.56 -6.09
CA ARG A 92 17.11 6.06 -4.74
C ARG A 92 15.95 7.08 -4.75
N PRO A 93 14.83 6.86 -4.03
CA PRO A 93 13.67 7.76 -4.08
C PRO A 93 13.84 9.09 -3.35
N LEU A 94 14.55 9.08 -2.21
CA LEU A 94 14.74 10.26 -1.34
C LEU A 94 16.23 10.63 -1.27
N ALA A 95 16.51 11.93 -1.15
CA ALA A 95 17.90 12.41 -1.10
C ALA A 95 18.61 11.94 0.18
N ASP A 96 17.92 12.06 1.32
CA ASP A 96 18.45 11.71 2.63
C ASP A 96 18.15 10.25 3.03
N ASP A 97 18.96 9.75 3.97
CA ASP A 97 18.74 8.45 4.61
C ASP A 97 17.84 8.60 5.83
N TRP A 98 16.89 7.68 5.97
CA TRP A 98 15.93 7.64 7.05
C TRP A 98 16.01 6.28 7.76
N PRO A 99 15.83 6.21 9.09
CA PRO A 99 15.82 4.93 9.80
C PRO A 99 14.64 4.03 9.40
N TRP A 100 13.54 4.63 8.96
CA TRP A 100 12.31 3.97 8.51
C TRP A 100 11.73 4.65 7.29
N TYR A 101 11.06 3.87 6.46
CA TYR A 101 10.38 4.33 5.27
C TYR A 101 8.97 3.75 5.21
N VAL A 102 8.07 4.47 4.54
CA VAL A 102 6.72 4.01 4.21
C VAL A 102 6.52 4.11 2.71
N LEU A 103 6.07 3.02 2.10
CA LEU A 103 5.52 3.00 0.75
C LEU A 103 4.00 2.92 0.87
N MET A 104 3.29 3.95 0.43
CA MET A 104 1.82 4.00 0.51
C MET A 104 1.19 4.18 -0.85
N GLN A 105 -0.04 3.68 -1.01
CA GLN A 105 -0.81 3.83 -2.24
C GLN A 105 -2.26 4.21 -1.97
N ILE A 106 -2.71 5.29 -2.60
CA ILE A 106 -4.11 5.70 -2.66
C ILE A 106 -4.71 5.27 -4.00
N SER A 107 -5.81 4.51 -3.96
CA SER A 107 -6.61 4.20 -5.15
C SER A 107 -7.98 4.86 -5.04
N SER A 108 -8.23 5.86 -5.88
CA SER A 108 -9.53 6.54 -5.92
C SER A 108 -10.46 5.92 -6.97
N GLY A 109 -11.71 5.70 -6.57
CA GLY A 109 -12.79 5.35 -7.50
C GLY A 109 -13.40 6.54 -8.24
N ARG A 110 -13.01 7.78 -7.90
CA ARG A 110 -13.63 9.02 -8.39
C ARG A 110 -12.87 9.63 -9.55
N SER A 111 -11.60 9.92 -9.38
CA SER A 111 -10.69 10.44 -10.41
C SER A 111 -9.22 10.36 -9.95
N GLU A 112 -8.29 10.72 -10.84
CA GLU A 112 -6.86 10.85 -10.52
C GLU A 112 -6.62 12.01 -9.56
N GLU A 113 -7.27 13.14 -9.78
CA GLU A 113 -7.14 14.35 -8.96
C GLU A 113 -7.59 14.13 -7.51
N ASP A 114 -8.63 13.32 -7.29
CA ASP A 114 -9.10 12.96 -5.95
C ASP A 114 -8.06 12.09 -5.21
N GLY A 115 -7.42 11.14 -5.91
CA GLY A 115 -6.33 10.35 -5.35
C GLY A 115 -5.12 11.22 -4.99
N LYS A 116 -4.75 12.13 -5.89
CA LYS A 116 -3.65 13.08 -5.71
C LYS A 116 -3.88 14.02 -4.53
N ALA A 117 -5.08 14.61 -4.45
CA ALA A 117 -5.42 15.48 -3.33
C ALA A 117 -5.32 14.76 -1.98
N LEU A 118 -5.81 13.51 -1.89
CA LEU A 118 -5.75 12.72 -0.66
C LEU A 118 -4.32 12.41 -0.23
N ILE A 119 -3.46 11.96 -1.15
CA ILE A 119 -2.08 11.60 -0.80
C ILE A 119 -1.27 12.85 -0.40
N GLU A 120 -1.47 13.97 -1.09
CA GLU A 120 -0.85 15.26 -0.77
C GLU A 120 -1.32 15.79 0.59
N GLU A 121 -2.62 15.68 0.91
CA GLU A 121 -3.17 16.08 2.21
C GLU A 121 -2.55 15.27 3.35
N ILE A 122 -2.45 13.95 3.20
CA ILE A 122 -1.86 13.05 4.20
C ILE A 122 -0.38 13.38 4.44
N LEU A 123 0.40 13.53 3.37
CA LEU A 123 1.83 13.80 3.48
C LEU A 123 2.09 15.20 4.02
N SER A 124 1.32 16.21 3.60
CA SER A 124 1.44 17.58 4.12
C SER A 124 1.20 17.61 5.63
N ALA A 125 0.11 16.98 6.09
CA ALA A 125 -0.18 16.89 7.52
C ALA A 125 0.88 16.07 8.29
N GLY A 126 1.44 15.02 7.67
CA GLY A 126 2.54 14.23 8.25
C GLY A 126 3.84 15.02 8.40
N LEU A 127 4.17 15.87 7.41
CA LEU A 127 5.32 16.78 7.44
C LEU A 127 5.13 17.87 8.51
N GLU A 128 3.96 18.50 8.56
CA GLU A 128 3.64 19.53 9.56
C GLU A 128 3.74 19.03 11.01
N GLN A 129 3.36 17.76 11.24
CA GLN A 129 3.45 17.12 12.56
C GLN A 129 4.85 16.56 12.87
N GLY A 130 5.80 16.66 11.94
CA GLY A 130 7.14 16.07 12.08
C GLY A 130 7.15 14.53 12.10
N ILE A 131 6.07 13.90 11.65
CA ILE A 131 5.95 12.44 11.52
C ILE A 131 6.74 11.98 10.28
N VAL A 132 6.61 12.73 9.19
CA VAL A 132 7.35 12.54 7.94
C VAL A 132 8.48 13.56 7.90
N GLY A 133 9.67 13.12 7.52
CA GLY A 133 10.82 14.01 7.36
C GLY A 133 11.06 14.44 5.91
N ASP A 134 10.81 13.54 4.96
CA ASP A 134 10.84 13.80 3.52
C ASP A 134 9.90 12.82 2.81
N ALA A 135 9.36 13.20 1.66
CA ALA A 135 8.49 12.33 0.87
C ALA A 135 8.51 12.70 -0.61
N VAL A 136 8.34 11.67 -1.45
CA VAL A 136 8.11 11.81 -2.88
C VAL A 136 6.78 11.16 -3.26
N VAL A 137 6.01 11.86 -4.10
CA VAL A 137 4.81 11.31 -4.77
C VAL A 137 5.18 11.00 -6.21
N SER A 138 4.74 9.85 -6.72
CA SER A 138 4.98 9.47 -8.11
C SER A 138 4.32 10.47 -9.06
N ALA A 139 5.09 11.02 -10.01
CA ALA A 139 4.60 11.90 -11.06
C ALA A 139 4.11 11.14 -12.31
N SER A 140 4.24 9.81 -12.33
CA SER A 140 3.77 8.94 -13.41
C SER A 140 3.55 7.51 -12.93
N LEU A 141 2.78 6.73 -13.69
CA LEU A 141 2.60 5.30 -13.44
C LEU A 141 3.94 4.53 -13.41
N ALA A 142 4.85 4.85 -14.33
CA ALA A 142 6.16 4.20 -14.40
C ALA A 142 7.01 4.52 -13.15
N GLN A 143 6.94 5.74 -12.64
CA GLN A 143 7.60 6.08 -11.37
C GLN A 143 6.94 5.38 -10.19
N GLY A 144 5.61 5.30 -10.17
CA GLY A 144 4.88 4.55 -9.14
C GLY A 144 5.27 3.07 -9.12
N ASP A 145 5.40 2.45 -10.29
CA ASP A 145 5.85 1.05 -10.41
C ASP A 145 7.35 0.88 -10.08
N ALA A 146 8.18 1.93 -10.22
CA ALA A 146 9.59 1.90 -9.81
C ALA A 146 9.79 2.12 -8.29
N LEU A 147 8.80 2.70 -7.61
CA LEU A 147 8.77 2.79 -6.15
C LEU A 147 8.36 1.45 -5.50
N TRP A 148 7.58 0.64 -6.22
CA TRP A 148 7.19 -0.73 -5.85
C TRP A 148 8.32 -1.75 -6.11
#